data_AF-A0A4Q3SP82-F1
#
_entry.id   AF-A0A4Q3SP82-F1
#
_cell.length_a   1.000
_cell.length_b   1.000
_cell.length_c   1.000
_cell.angle_alpha   90.00
_cell.angle_beta   90.00
_cell.angle_gamma   90.00
#
_symmetry.space_group_name_H-M   'P 1'
#
loop_
_entity.id
_entity.type
_entity.pdbx_description
1 polymer ?
#
loop_
_entity_poly.entity_id
_entity_poly.type
_entity_poly.pdbx_seq_one_letter_code
_entity_poly.pdbx_strand_id
1 'polypeptide(L)'
;MFDGLQRKWGVSGFRFVLIFCIFAIGGSLTGFLARRIMPWFDIDNSVAYWIVYVIVVTLIWPFCILIVSLPFAQFPFFWNYEKKLWRRITGRKSGSGTPGSGSDHTGS
;
A
#
# COMPACT_ATOMS: atom_id res chain seq x y z
N MET A 1 -6.79 -22.59 25.73
CA MET A 1 -7.74 -21.47 25.88
C MET A 1 -7.60 -20.38 24.81
N PHE A 2 -6.50 -20.32 24.04
CA PHE A 2 -6.33 -19.39 22.90
C PHE A 2 -6.82 -19.95 21.54
N ASP A 3 -7.06 -21.25 21.44
CA ASP A 3 -7.44 -21.94 20.20
C ASP A 3 -8.84 -21.57 19.66
N GLY A 4 -9.78 -21.19 20.53
CA GLY A 4 -11.16 -20.91 20.17
C GLY A 4 -11.34 -19.63 19.34
N LEU A 5 -10.48 -18.63 19.55
CA LEU A 5 -10.54 -17.36 18.84
C LEU A 5 -9.80 -17.42 17.48
N GLN A 6 -8.71 -18.19 17.40
CA GLN A 6 -7.95 -18.39 16.16
C GLN A 6 -8.77 -19.03 15.03
N ARG A 7 -9.76 -19.87 15.39
CA ARG A 7 -10.53 -20.67 14.43
C ARG A 7 -11.70 -19.92 13.78
N LYS A 8 -12.21 -18.85 14.42
CA LYS A 8 -13.37 -18.09 13.93
C LYS A 8 -13.03 -16.98 12.93
N TRP A 9 -11.78 -16.48 12.95
CA TRP A 9 -11.36 -15.35 12.12
C TRP A 9 -10.45 -15.72 10.94
N GLY A 10 -10.08 -17.00 10.79
CA GLY A 10 -9.38 -17.50 9.59
C GLY A 10 -8.03 -16.86 9.29
N VAL A 11 -7.50 -16.02 10.19
CA VAL A 11 -6.19 -15.37 10.11
C VAL A 11 -5.65 -15.34 11.53
N SER A 12 -4.41 -15.81 11.75
CA SER A 12 -3.81 -15.74 13.07
C SER A 12 -3.72 -14.28 13.51
N GLY A 13 -4.31 -13.92 14.66
CA GLY A 13 -4.15 -12.57 15.23
C GLY A 13 -2.68 -12.14 15.31
N PHE A 14 -1.78 -13.13 15.40
CA PHE A 14 -0.33 -12.97 15.27
C PHE A 14 0.10 -12.27 13.97
N ARG A 15 -0.48 -12.60 12.81
CA ARG A 15 -0.17 -11.92 11.53
C ARG A 15 -0.64 -10.46 11.55
N PHE A 16 -1.81 -10.19 12.13
CA PHE A 16 -2.32 -8.83 12.23
C PHE A 16 -1.43 -7.96 13.14
N VAL A 17 -1.05 -8.48 14.32
CA VAL A 17 -0.11 -7.82 15.23
C VAL A 17 1.24 -7.58 14.55
N LEU A 18 1.75 -8.56 13.81
CA LEU A 18 3.01 -8.46 13.10
C LEU A 18 2.97 -7.41 11.97
N ILE A 19 1.86 -7.31 11.23
CA ILE A 19 1.61 -6.23 10.27
C ILE A 19 1.62 -4.88 10.99
N PHE A 20 0.92 -4.75 12.12
CA PHE A 20 0.87 -3.51 12.88
C PHE A 20 2.25 -3.08 13.40
N CYS A 21 3.07 -4.03 13.87
CA CYS A 21 4.45 -3.79 14.26
C CYS A 21 5.32 -3.31 13.08
N ILE A 22 5.22 -3.97 11.92
CA ILE A 22 5.96 -3.56 10.71
C ILE A 22 5.51 -2.18 10.23
N PHE A 23 4.22 -1.87 10.32
CA PHE A 23 3.71 -0.53 10.00
C PHE A 23 4.23 0.53 10.98
N ALA A 24 4.31 0.23 12.28
CA ALA A 24 4.85 1.15 13.27
C ALA A 24 6.35 1.42 13.05
N ILE A 25 7.13 0.37 12.80
CA ILE A 25 8.58 0.47 12.55
C ILE A 25 8.84 1.11 11.18
N GLY A 26 8.21 0.59 10.13
CA GLY A 26 8.33 1.08 8.76
C GLY A 26 7.87 2.53 8.62
N GLY A 27 6.73 2.90 9.22
CA GLY A 27 6.23 4.27 9.22
C GLY A 27 7.17 5.25 9.93
N SER A 28 7.73 4.86 11.07
CA SER A 28 8.74 5.65 11.78
C SER A 28 10.02 5.80 10.95
N LEU A 29 10.46 4.71 10.31
CA LEU A 29 11.67 4.68 9.49
C LEU A 29 11.52 5.53 8.22
N THR A 30 10.38 5.45 7.52
CA THR A 30 10.13 6.26 6.32
C THR A 30 10.10 7.74 6.64
N GLY A 31 9.43 8.14 7.73
CA GLY A 31 9.41 9.55 8.14
C GLY A 31 10.79 10.07 8.52
N PHE A 32 11.63 9.22 9.13
CA PHE A 32 13.02 9.54 9.41
C PHE A 32 13.85 9.68 8.13
N LEU A 33 13.73 8.74 7.19
CA LEU A 33 14.45 8.75 5.92
C LEU A 33 14.05 9.95 5.05
N ALA A 34 12.76 10.25 4.96
CA ALA A 34 12.25 11.38 4.21
C ALA A 34 12.81 12.70 4.77
N ARG A 35 12.83 12.89 6.09
CA ARG A 35 13.47 14.07 6.71
C ARG A 35 14.96 14.14 6.45
N ARG A 36 15.64 12.98 6.34
CA ARG A 36 17.08 12.92 6.03
C ARG A 36 17.39 13.29 4.58
N ILE A 37 16.49 12.96 3.66
CA ILE A 37 16.62 13.22 2.21
C ILE A 37 16.12 14.62 1.84
N MET A 38 15.15 15.16 2.58
CA MET A 38 14.60 16.49 2.37
C MET A 38 15.63 17.64 2.23
N PRO A 39 16.72 17.70 3.02
CA PRO A 39 17.74 18.72 2.84
C PRO A 39 18.52 18.63 1.51
N TRP A 40 18.38 17.56 0.72
CA TRP A 40 18.97 17.49 -0.63
C TRP A 40 18.16 18.24 -1.69
N PHE A 41 16.89 18.53 -1.43
CA PHE A 41 16.01 19.18 -2.40
C PHE A 41 16.06 20.71 -2.34
N ASP A 42 16.68 21.32 -1.32
CA ASP A 42 16.87 22.77 -1.13
C ASP A 42 15.65 23.62 -1.51
N ILE A 43 14.46 23.25 -1.00
CA ILE A 43 13.20 23.91 -1.33
C ILE A 43 12.91 25.02 -0.32
N ASP A 44 12.96 26.26 -0.79
CA ASP A 44 12.69 27.46 0.02
C ASP A 44 11.19 27.63 0.38
N ASN A 45 10.30 27.07 -0.45
CA ASN A 45 8.86 27.26 -0.32
C ASN A 45 8.21 26.20 0.59
N SER A 46 7.58 26.62 1.71
CA SER A 46 7.03 25.70 2.73
C SER A 46 5.95 24.75 2.20
N VAL A 47 5.13 25.20 1.23
CA VAL A 47 4.08 24.36 0.62
C VAL A 47 4.70 23.31 -0.31
N ALA A 48 5.64 23.73 -1.16
CA ALA A 48 6.34 22.81 -2.07
C ALA A 48 7.15 21.76 -1.28
N TYR A 49 7.77 22.17 -0.17
CA TYR A 49 8.44 21.27 0.77
C TYR A 49 7.48 20.18 1.25
N TRP A 50 6.27 20.54 1.68
CA TRP A 50 5.31 19.56 2.20
C TRP A 50 4.81 18.61 1.11
N ILE A 51 4.55 19.11 -0.10
CA ILE A 51 4.13 18.29 -1.25
C ILE A 51 5.22 17.29 -1.63
N VAL A 52 6.47 17.76 -1.78
CA VAL A 52 7.61 16.90 -2.11
C VAL A 52 7.86 15.89 -1.00
N TYR A 53 7.74 16.31 0.27
CA TYR A 53 7.85 15.41 1.41
C TYR A 53 6.84 14.27 1.34
N VAL A 54 5.55 14.56 1.05
CA VAL A 54 4.52 13.52 0.91
C VAL A 54 4.80 12.58 -0.25
N ILE A 55 5.24 13.10 -1.40
CA ILE A 55 5.59 12.26 -2.57
C ILE A 55 6.76 11.34 -2.24
N VAL A 56 7.82 11.88 -1.62
CA VAL A 56 9.01 11.12 -1.22
C VAL A 56 8.66 10.05 -0.19
N VAL A 57 7.91 10.41 0.86
CA VAL A 57 7.41 9.45 1.86
C VAL A 57 6.61 8.35 1.18
N THR A 58 5.69 8.69 0.29
CA THR A 58 4.82 7.72 -0.40
C THR A 58 5.62 6.73 -1.27
N LEU A 59 6.70 7.18 -1.91
CA LEU A 59 7.56 6.32 -2.72
C LEU A 59 8.53 5.47 -1.86
N ILE A 60 9.07 6.02 -0.78
CA ILE A 60 10.01 5.33 0.12
C ILE A 60 9.29 4.32 1.01
N TRP A 61 8.05 4.62 1.40
CA TRP A 61 7.26 3.81 2.31
C TRP A 61 7.18 2.32 1.97
N PRO A 62 6.82 1.90 0.73
CA PRO A 62 6.78 0.47 0.37
C PRO A 62 8.17 -0.18 0.46
N PHE A 63 9.23 0.53 0.09
CA PHE A 63 10.61 0.03 0.23
C PHE A 63 11.00 -0.19 1.69
N CYS A 64 10.69 0.77 2.58
CA CYS A 64 10.95 0.63 4.02
C CYS A 64 10.21 -0.55 4.63
N ILE A 65 8.92 -0.73 4.30
CA ILE A 65 8.14 -1.87 4.77
C ILE A 65 8.73 -3.19 4.29
N LEU A 66 9.17 -3.24 3.03
CA LEU A 66 9.83 -4.43 2.47
C LEU A 66 11.06 -4.82 3.29
N ILE A 67 11.95 -3.86 3.56
CA ILE A 67 13.22 -4.07 4.26
C ILE A 67 12.95 -4.51 5.71
N VAL A 68 12.00 -3.87 6.39
CA VAL A 68 11.63 -4.23 7.77
C VAL A 68 10.99 -5.61 7.85
N SER A 69 10.35 -6.08 6.78
CA SER A 69 9.75 -7.42 6.71
C SER A 69 10.76 -8.57 6.51
N LEU A 70 12.00 -8.27 6.05
CA LEU A 70 13.05 -9.26 5.82
C LEU A 70 13.44 -10.08 7.07
N PRO A 71 13.75 -9.47 8.24
CA PRO A 71 14.14 -10.23 9.44
C PRO A 71 13.01 -11.11 10.01
N PHE A 72 11.75 -10.89 9.63
CA PHE A 72 10.60 -11.63 10.14
C PHE A 72 10.34 -12.97 9.41
N ALA A 73 11.13 -13.33 8.39
CA ALA A 73 11.05 -14.59 7.62
C ALA A 73 9.64 -14.95 7.05
N GLN A 74 8.69 -14.01 7.07
CA GLN A 74 7.33 -14.08 6.50
C GLN A 74 7.22 -13.23 5.21
N PHE A 75 8.36 -12.95 4.56
CA PHE A 75 8.49 -12.15 3.33
C PHE A 75 7.46 -12.48 2.22
N PRO A 76 7.19 -13.75 1.85
CA PRO A 76 6.24 -14.04 0.78
C PRO A 76 4.79 -13.66 1.11
N PHE A 77 4.42 -13.62 2.40
CA PHE A 77 3.07 -13.20 2.82
C PHE A 77 2.86 -11.69 2.62
N PHE A 78 3.85 -10.89 3.02
CA PHE A 78 3.83 -9.43 2.86
C PHE A 78 3.90 -9.03 1.39
N TRP A 79 4.79 -9.65 0.61
CA TRP A 79 4.92 -9.40 -0.84
C TRP A 79 3.60 -9.67 -1.60
N ASN A 80 2.88 -10.73 -1.23
CA ASN A 80 1.57 -11.03 -1.83
C ASN A 80 0.48 -10.03 -1.38
N TYR A 81 0.52 -9.57 -0.13
CA TYR A 81 -0.38 -8.54 0.40
C TYR A 81 -0.14 -7.17 -0.28
N GLU A 82 1.12 -6.75 -0.38
CA GLU A 82 1.53 -5.49 -0.96
C GLU A 82 1.23 -5.43 -2.47
N LYS A 83 1.50 -6.51 -3.22
CA LYS A 83 1.04 -6.65 -4.62
C LYS A 83 -0.47 -6.58 -4.76
N LYS A 84 -1.24 -7.13 -3.81
CA LYS A 84 -2.70 -7.07 -3.83
C LYS A 84 -3.20 -5.65 -3.59
N LEU A 85 -2.55 -4.90 -2.70
CA LEU A 85 -2.83 -3.49 -2.45
C LEU A 85 -2.47 -2.63 -3.68
N TRP A 86 -1.31 -2.87 -4.27
CA TRP A 86 -0.84 -2.15 -5.45
C TRP A 86 -1.74 -2.40 -6.67
N ARG A 87 -2.20 -3.63 -6.89
CA ARG A 87 -3.23 -3.92 -7.92
C ARG A 87 -4.56 -3.20 -7.69
N ARG A 88 -4.89 -2.78 -6.46
CA ARG A 88 -6.10 -1.99 -6.19
C ARG A 88 -5.88 -0.52 -6.49
N ILE A 89 -4.70 0.01 -6.12
CA ILE A 89 -4.34 1.41 -6.36
C ILE A 89 -4.07 1.65 -7.86
N THR A 90 -3.32 0.76 -8.50
CA THR A 90 -3.06 0.72 -9.95
C THR A 90 -4.17 0.00 -10.72
N GLY A 91 -5.24 -0.41 -10.02
CA GLY A 91 -6.41 -1.09 -10.58
C GLY A 91 -7.03 -0.24 -11.67
N ARG A 92 -6.62 -0.54 -12.90
CA ARG A 92 -7.15 0.02 -14.14
C ARG A 92 -8.67 0.11 -14.03
N LYS A 93 -9.20 1.33 -14.20
CA LYS A 93 -10.51 1.49 -14.83
C LYS A 93 -10.42 0.83 -16.20
N SER A 94 -10.72 -0.47 -16.27
CA SER A 94 -11.27 -1.00 -17.49
C SER A 94 -12.71 -0.51 -17.54
N GLY A 95 -12.89 0.75 -17.94
CA GLY A 95 -14.16 1.21 -18.48
C GLY A 95 -14.36 0.44 -19.76
N SER A 96 -14.98 -0.74 -19.66
CA SER A 96 -15.52 -1.44 -20.82
C SER A 96 -16.57 -0.52 -21.43
N GLY A 97 -16.24 0.06 -22.57
CA GLY A 97 -17.21 0.73 -23.40
C GLY A 97 -18.30 -0.26 -23.80
N THR A 98 -19.55 0.04 -23.47
CA THR A 98 -20.70 -0.46 -24.21
C THR A 98 -21.83 0.56 -24.08
N PRO A 99 -21.99 1.44 -25.08
CA PRO A 99 -23.31 1.90 -25.47
C PRO A 99 -23.56 1.40 -26.89
N GLY A 100 -24.51 0.47 -27.06
CA GLY A 100 -24.84 -0.01 -28.41
C GLY A 100 -25.66 -1.28 -28.46
N SER A 101 -26.63 -1.45 -27.56
CA SER A 101 -27.78 -2.29 -27.89
C SER A 101 -28.67 -1.45 -28.82
N GLY A 102 -28.36 -1.49 -30.11
CA GLY A 102 -29.19 -0.96 -31.18
C GLY A 102 -30.22 -2.03 -31.53
N SER A 103 -31.45 -1.78 -31.09
CA SER A 103 -32.66 -2.54 -31.36
C SER A 103 -32.85 -2.83 -32.84
N ASP A 104 -33.14 -4.09 -33.13
CA ASP A 104 -33.93 -4.51 -34.28
C ASP A 104 -35.21 -3.66 -34.38
N HIS A 105 -35.37 -2.96 -35.49
CA HIS A 105 -36.68 -2.55 -35.99
C HIS A 105 -36.80 -3.04 -37.42
N THR A 106 -37.38 -4.23 -37.52
CA THR A 106 -38.19 -4.67 -38.65
C THR A 106 -39.28 -3.62 -38.92
N GLY A 107 -39.47 -3.26 -40.19
CA GLY A 107 -40.62 -2.46 -40.61
C GLY A 107 -40.48 -1.89 -42.01
N SER A 108 -41.29 -2.44 -42.91
CA SER A 108 -41.65 -1.98 -44.28
C SER A 108 -40.89 -2.59 -45.44
#